data_AF-A0A3S0ETK0-F1
#
_entry.id   AF-A0A3S0ETK0-F1
#
_cell.length_a   1.000
_cell.length_b   1.000
_cell.length_c   1.000
_cell.angle_alpha   90.00
_cell.angle_beta   90.00
_cell.angle_gamma   90.00
#
_symmetry.space_group_name_H-M   'P 1'
#
loop_
_entity.id
_entity.type
_entity.pdbx_description
1 polymer ?
#
loop_
_entity_poly.entity_id
_entity_poly.type
_entity_poly.pdbx_seq_one_letter_code
_entity_poly.pdbx_strand_id
1 'polypeptide(L)'
;MSNNNDDGSFYALMAFLIFGGIAFVIWKFGQTFGLDFATSASVLGRLVVVGIAVVAALYFGSDSYGIGEYIGFSKIWPLLLGAFWWCWWPTLDYKAAQLVPSFLPDANVWWDEWYTKWGVLLGLVGGGYALKRWLDD
;
A
#
# COMPACT_ATOMS: atom_id res chain seq x y z
N MET A 1 37.06 -20.61 -27.54
CA MET A 1 35.90 -20.76 -26.64
C MET A 1 35.69 -19.42 -25.98
N SER A 2 34.61 -18.71 -26.33
CA SER A 2 34.30 -17.38 -25.77
C SER A 2 33.83 -17.54 -24.32
N ASN A 3 34.33 -16.70 -23.43
CA ASN A 3 34.13 -16.76 -21.98
C ASN A 3 32.82 -16.03 -21.61
N ASN A 4 31.72 -16.75 -21.40
CA ASN A 4 30.40 -16.21 -21.01
C ASN A 4 30.35 -15.63 -19.57
N ASN A 5 31.50 -15.41 -18.91
CA ASN A 5 31.56 -14.95 -17.53
C ASN A 5 31.25 -13.44 -17.35
N ASP A 6 31.41 -12.63 -18.41
CA ASP A 6 31.09 -11.20 -18.33
C ASP A 6 29.58 -10.98 -18.17
N ASP A 7 28.75 -11.68 -18.96
CA ASP A 7 27.29 -11.56 -18.91
C ASP A 7 26.76 -11.93 -17.53
N GLY A 8 27.22 -13.05 -16.95
CA GLY A 8 26.80 -13.52 -15.63
C GLY A 8 27.14 -12.53 -14.50
N SER A 9 28.33 -11.91 -14.56
CA SER A 9 28.75 -10.90 -13.59
C SER A 9 27.93 -9.61 -13.69
N PHE A 10 27.56 -9.21 -14.91
CA PHE A 10 26.71 -8.06 -15.16
C PHE A 10 25.29 -8.26 -14.63
N TYR A 11 24.67 -9.42 -14.90
CA TYR A 11 23.34 -9.75 -14.38
C TYR A 11 23.33 -9.86 -12.85
N ALA A 12 24.39 -10.40 -12.24
CA ALA A 12 24.54 -10.47 -10.79
C ALA A 12 24.66 -9.07 -10.15
N LEU A 13 25.46 -8.18 -10.75
CA LEU A 13 25.58 -6.78 -10.31
C LEU A 13 24.22 -6.06 -10.42
N MET A 14 23.52 -6.23 -11.54
CA MET A 14 22.20 -5.62 -11.75
C MET A 14 21.18 -6.12 -10.73
N ALA A 15 21.14 -7.43 -10.46
CA ALA A 15 20.29 -7.99 -9.42
C ALA A 15 20.62 -7.39 -8.04
N PHE A 16 21.91 -7.31 -7.68
CA PHE A 16 22.33 -6.71 -6.41
C PHE A 16 21.91 -5.25 -6.29
N LEU A 17 22.05 -4.45 -7.35
CA LEU A 17 21.62 -3.05 -7.36
C LEU A 17 20.10 -2.90 -7.22
N ILE A 18 19.32 -3.77 -7.88
CA ILE A 18 17.85 -3.76 -7.78
C ILE A 18 17.42 -4.14 -6.37
N PHE A 19 17.85 -5.30 -5.86
CA PHE A 19 17.45 -5.76 -4.53
C PHE A 19 18.00 -4.87 -3.41
N GLY A 20 19.25 -4.41 -3.54
CA GLY A 20 19.86 -3.45 -2.62
C GLY A 20 19.15 -2.11 -2.64
N GLY A 21 18.74 -1.63 -3.81
CA GLY A 21 17.94 -0.41 -3.97
C GLY A 21 16.57 -0.53 -3.30
N ILE A 22 15.86 -1.64 -3.52
CA ILE A 22 14.57 -1.92 -2.87
C ILE A 22 14.72 -1.95 -1.35
N ALA A 23 15.72 -2.68 -0.84
CA ALA A 23 15.99 -2.76 0.59
C ALA A 23 16.34 -1.38 1.18
N PHE A 24 17.11 -0.56 0.45
CA PHE A 24 17.43 0.80 0.86
C PHE A 24 16.18 1.69 0.97
N VAL A 25 15.27 1.60 0.00
CA VAL A 25 13.99 2.32 0.03
C VAL A 25 13.13 1.88 1.23
N ILE A 26 13.01 0.58 1.46
CA ILE A 26 12.27 0.03 2.61
C ILE A 26 12.87 0.53 3.92
N TRP A 27 14.20 0.51 4.04
CA TRP A 27 14.89 1.00 5.22
C TRP A 27 14.69 2.49 5.46
N LYS A 28 14.81 3.33 4.43
CA LYS A 28 14.57 4.78 4.53
C LYS A 28 13.13 5.11 4.87
N PHE A 29 12.18 4.39 4.29
CA PHE A 29 10.77 4.50 4.65
C PHE A 29 10.56 4.18 6.13
N GLY A 30 11.11 3.06 6.60
CA GLY A 30 11.03 2.67 8.01
C GLY A 30 11.62 3.72 8.96
N GLN A 31 12.79 4.28 8.64
CA GLN A 31 13.38 5.38 9.44
C GLN A 31 12.47 6.61 9.51
N THR A 32 11.78 6.94 8.42
CA THR A 32 10.93 8.12 8.33
C THR A 32 9.67 7.97 9.21
N PHE A 33 9.08 6.79 9.23
CA PHE A 33 7.82 6.52 9.96
C PHE A 33 8.04 5.87 11.34
N GLY A 34 9.30 5.59 11.69
CA GLY A 34 9.69 4.90 12.92
C GLY A 34 9.24 3.44 12.95
N LEU A 35 9.29 2.76 11.80
CA LEU A 35 8.86 1.38 11.62
C LEU A 35 10.05 0.44 11.47
N ASP A 36 9.87 -0.83 11.85
CA ASP A 36 10.82 -1.88 11.54
C ASP A 36 10.79 -2.24 10.05
N PHE A 37 11.79 -3.01 9.61
CA PHE A 37 11.94 -3.35 8.19
C PHE A 37 10.77 -4.19 7.67
N ALA A 38 10.24 -5.13 8.47
CA ALA A 38 9.15 -6.00 8.02
C ALA A 38 7.83 -5.24 7.86
N THR A 39 7.48 -4.37 8.82
CA THR A 39 6.29 -3.52 8.69
C THR A 39 6.43 -2.55 7.53
N SER A 40 7.61 -1.95 7.35
CA SER A 40 7.90 -1.05 6.23
C SER A 40 7.72 -1.75 4.87
N ALA A 41 8.25 -2.97 4.75
CA ALA A 41 8.10 -3.78 3.54
C ALA A 41 6.63 -4.15 3.28
N SER A 42 5.87 -4.48 4.33
CA SER A 42 4.43 -4.79 4.24
C SER A 42 3.63 -3.59 3.73
N VAL A 43 3.84 -2.40 4.30
CA VAL A 43 3.15 -1.17 3.89
C VAL A 43 3.52 -0.78 2.46
N LEU A 44 4.81 -0.76 2.12
CA LEU A 44 5.26 -0.43 0.77
C LEU A 44 4.78 -1.45 -0.27
N GLY A 45 4.81 -2.74 0.05
CA GLY A 45 4.29 -3.79 -0.83
C GLY A 45 2.81 -3.59 -1.14
N ARG A 46 1.99 -3.30 -0.12
CA ARG A 46 0.57 -2.98 -0.31
C ARG A 46 0.37 -1.70 -1.13
N LEU A 47 1.15 -0.65 -0.86
CA LEU A 47 1.10 0.60 -1.63
C LEU A 47 1.47 0.40 -3.10
N VAL A 48 2.43 -0.48 -3.42
CA VAL A 48 2.77 -0.84 -4.80
C VAL A 48 1.57 -1.51 -5.47
N VAL A 49 0.89 -2.44 -4.81
CA VAL A 49 -0.32 -3.08 -5.35
C VAL A 49 -1.43 -2.06 -5.61
N VAL A 50 -1.68 -1.15 -4.66
CA VAL A 50 -2.66 -0.06 -4.84
C VAL A 50 -2.23 0.89 -5.96
N GLY A 51 -0.95 1.22 -6.06
CA GLY A 51 -0.39 2.03 -7.14
C GLY A 51 -0.59 1.40 -8.52
N ILE A 52 -0.39 0.08 -8.64
CA ILE A 52 -0.70 -0.67 -9.86
C ILE A 52 -2.19 -0.59 -10.18
N ALA A 53 -3.07 -0.73 -9.18
CA ALA A 53 -4.51 -0.60 -9.38
C ALA A 53 -4.91 0.82 -9.84
N VAL A 54 -4.28 1.87 -9.32
CA VAL A 54 -4.47 3.26 -9.79
C VAL A 54 -4.04 3.39 -11.25
N VAL A 55 -2.84 2.92 -11.60
CA VAL A 55 -2.32 2.98 -12.98
C VAL A 55 -3.24 2.21 -13.93
N ALA A 56 -3.70 1.02 -13.53
CA ALA A 56 -4.64 0.23 -14.30
C ALA A 56 -5.97 0.99 -14.51
N ALA A 57 -6.50 1.61 -13.46
CA ALA A 57 -7.74 2.39 -13.52
C ALA A 57 -7.64 3.64 -14.41
N LEU A 58 -6.45 4.25 -14.50
CA LEU A 58 -6.20 5.38 -15.38
C LEU A 58 -6.00 4.94 -16.83
N TYR A 59 -5.23 3.87 -17.06
CA TYR A 59 -4.88 3.40 -18.40
C TYR A 59 -6.05 2.68 -19.08
N PHE A 60 -6.62 1.68 -18.40
CA PHE A 60 -7.74 0.88 -18.92
C PHE A 60 -9.10 1.55 -18.71
N GLY A 61 -9.16 2.61 -17.90
CA GLY A 61 -10.36 3.41 -17.69
C GLY A 61 -10.69 4.37 -18.83
N SER A 62 -9.75 4.59 -19.75
CA SER A 62 -9.99 5.37 -20.97
C SER A 62 -10.80 4.55 -21.98
N ASP A 63 -11.68 5.22 -22.76
CA ASP A 63 -12.69 4.61 -23.67
C ASP A 63 -12.15 3.59 -24.71
N SER A 64 -10.84 3.38 -24.79
CA SER A 64 -10.18 2.50 -25.76
C SER A 64 -10.45 1.00 -25.57
N TYR A 65 -10.92 0.55 -24.40
CA TYR A 65 -11.01 -0.90 -24.09
C TYR A 65 -12.41 -1.40 -23.72
N GLY A 66 -13.46 -0.56 -23.75
CA GLY A 66 -14.84 -0.97 -23.42
C GLY A 66 -15.10 -1.37 -21.96
N ILE A 67 -14.05 -1.45 -21.14
CA ILE A 67 -14.07 -1.70 -19.68
C ILE A 67 -14.06 -0.42 -18.85
N GLY A 68 -13.91 0.75 -19.49
CA GLY A 68 -13.92 2.06 -18.83
C GLY A 68 -15.21 2.34 -18.05
N GLU A 69 -16.31 1.69 -18.44
CA GLU A 69 -17.58 1.76 -17.72
C GLU A 69 -17.52 1.15 -16.30
N TYR A 70 -16.56 0.26 -16.02
CA TYR A 70 -16.44 -0.41 -14.71
C TYR A 70 -15.20 0.01 -13.93
N ILE A 71 -14.07 0.28 -14.61
CA ILE A 71 -12.74 0.42 -13.97
C ILE A 71 -12.19 1.85 -14.07
N GLY A 72 -12.96 2.80 -14.61
CA GLY A 72 -12.54 4.19 -14.70
C GLY A 72 -12.20 4.79 -13.33
N PHE A 73 -11.09 5.52 -13.23
CA PHE A 73 -10.64 6.15 -11.99
C PHE A 73 -11.76 6.96 -11.30
N SER A 74 -12.55 7.73 -12.07
CA SER A 74 -13.72 8.46 -11.56
C SER A 74 -14.74 7.57 -10.83
N LYS A 75 -14.84 6.28 -11.16
CA LYS A 75 -15.79 5.34 -10.56
C LYS A 75 -15.23 4.63 -9.33
N ILE A 76 -13.93 4.38 -9.29
CA ILE A 76 -13.30 3.56 -8.25
C ILE A 76 -12.42 4.35 -7.28
N TRP A 77 -12.26 5.67 -7.44
CA TRP A 77 -11.44 6.48 -6.52
C TRP A 77 -11.82 6.35 -5.03
N PRO A 78 -13.10 6.20 -4.62
CA PRO A 78 -13.44 5.97 -3.20
C PRO A 78 -12.91 4.63 -2.69
N LEU A 79 -12.94 3.58 -3.54
CA LEU A 79 -12.34 2.28 -3.24
C LEU A 79 -10.82 2.37 -3.13
N LEU A 80 -10.17 3.11 -4.04
CA LEU A 80 -8.73 3.33 -4.00
C LEU A 80 -8.30 4.07 -2.72
N LEU A 81 -9.11 5.03 -2.26
CA LEU A 81 -8.91 5.72 -0.98
C LEU A 81 -9.01 4.74 0.21
N GLY A 82 -10.01 3.85 0.21
CA GLY A 82 -10.13 2.79 1.21
C GLY A 82 -8.98 1.79 1.18
N ALA A 83 -8.51 1.42 -0.01
CA ALA A 83 -7.36 0.53 -0.19
C ALA A 83 -6.06 1.20 0.29
N PHE A 84 -5.90 2.51 0.08
CA PHE A 84 -4.79 3.28 0.63
C PHE A 84 -4.81 3.27 2.17
N TRP A 85 -5.97 3.43 2.80
CA TRP A 85 -6.09 3.27 4.25
C TRP A 85 -5.70 1.87 4.72
N TRP A 86 -6.12 0.82 4.01
CA TRP A 86 -5.78 -0.56 4.32
C TRP A 86 -4.27 -0.86 4.24
N CYS A 87 -3.53 -0.12 3.40
CA CYS A 87 -2.08 -0.23 3.33
C CYS A 87 -1.39 0.16 4.65
N TRP A 88 -2.02 1.04 5.43
CA TRP A 88 -1.46 1.57 6.67
C TRP A 88 -1.80 0.74 7.92
N TRP A 89 -2.62 -0.30 7.82
CA TRP A 89 -2.97 -1.12 8.98
C TRP A 89 -1.77 -1.76 9.70
N PRO A 90 -0.74 -2.30 9.00
CA PRO A 90 0.44 -2.84 9.67
C PRO A 90 1.19 -1.80 10.51
N THR A 91 1.17 -0.53 10.08
CA THR A 91 1.76 0.57 10.85
C THR A 91 1.00 0.83 12.14
N LEU A 92 -0.33 0.73 12.10
CA LEU A 92 -1.16 0.84 13.29
C LEU A 92 -0.83 -0.31 14.26
N ASP A 93 -0.84 -1.55 13.76
CA ASP A 93 -0.53 -2.75 14.55
C ASP A 93 0.86 -2.61 15.24
N TYR A 94 1.87 -2.19 14.46
CA TYR A 94 3.22 -2.02 14.97
C TYR A 94 3.32 -0.95 16.05
N LYS A 95 2.70 0.22 15.85
CA LYS A 95 2.74 1.30 16.83
C LYS A 95 1.94 0.96 18.09
N ALA A 96 0.84 0.22 17.96
CA ALA A 96 0.03 -0.21 19.08
C ALA A 96 0.81 -1.18 19.96
N ALA A 97 1.48 -2.16 19.35
CA ALA A 97 2.34 -3.12 20.03
C ALA A 97 3.51 -2.45 20.79
N GLN A 98 3.99 -1.29 20.33
CA GLN A 98 5.03 -0.52 21.05
C GLN A 98 4.49 0.23 22.27
N LEU A 99 3.21 0.60 22.26
CA LEU A 99 2.59 1.38 23.33
C LEU A 99 2.04 0.51 24.45
N VAL A 100 1.64 -0.73 24.13
CA VAL A 100 1.11 -1.69 25.08
C VAL A 100 2.27 -2.44 25.75
N PRO A 101 2.47 -2.30 27.07
CA PRO A 101 3.49 -3.06 27.76
C PRO A 101 3.14 -4.55 27.77
N SER A 102 4.14 -5.41 27.60
CA SER A 102 3.96 -6.88 27.53
C SER A 102 3.32 -7.53 28.76
N PHE A 103 3.27 -6.82 29.90
CA PHE A 103 2.65 -7.27 31.14
C PHE A 103 1.16 -6.91 31.27
N LEU A 104 0.60 -6.16 30.31
CA LEU A 104 -0.83 -5.84 30.22
C LEU A 104 -1.42 -6.38 28.91
N PRO A 105 -1.62 -7.70 28.79
CA PRO A 105 -2.06 -8.33 27.54
C PRO A 105 -3.48 -7.93 27.11
N ASP A 106 -4.32 -7.44 28.03
CA ASP A 106 -5.69 -7.00 27.75
C ASP A 106 -5.80 -5.50 27.45
N ALA A 107 -4.69 -4.76 27.51
CA ALA A 107 -4.67 -3.35 27.16
C ALA A 107 -4.54 -3.20 25.64
N ASN A 108 -5.62 -2.78 24.99
CA ASN A 108 -5.60 -2.43 23.57
C ASN A 108 -5.68 -0.92 23.37
N VAL A 109 -5.14 -0.47 22.24
CA VAL A 109 -5.25 0.92 21.83
C VAL A 109 -6.48 1.08 20.95
N TRP A 110 -7.39 1.99 21.32
CA TRP A 110 -8.71 2.12 20.68
C TRP A 110 -8.66 2.35 19.16
N TRP A 111 -7.60 2.97 18.64
CA TRP A 111 -7.43 3.20 17.20
C TRP A 111 -6.83 2.00 16.46
N ASP A 112 -6.26 1.05 17.18
CA ASP A 112 -5.70 -0.20 16.63
C ASP A 112 -6.76 -1.31 16.55
N GLU A 113 -7.85 -1.14 17.27
CA GLU A 113 -8.96 -2.07 17.27
C GLU A 113 -9.51 -2.31 15.86
N TRP A 114 -9.88 -3.58 15.59
CA TRP A 114 -10.33 -4.01 14.27
C TRP A 114 -11.53 -3.19 13.79
N TYR A 115 -12.48 -2.90 14.68
CA TYR A 115 -13.68 -2.14 14.34
C TYR A 115 -13.37 -0.68 13.99
N THR A 116 -12.31 -0.08 14.55
CA THR A 116 -11.88 1.28 14.21
C THR A 116 -11.24 1.29 12.82
N LYS A 117 -10.37 0.32 12.52
CA LYS A 117 -9.77 0.14 11.19
C LYS A 117 -10.81 -0.04 10.10
N TRP A 118 -11.78 -0.92 10.33
CA TRP A 118 -12.90 -1.15 9.40
C TRP A 118 -13.88 0.01 9.36
N GLY A 119 -14.15 0.67 10.48
CA GLY A 119 -15.02 1.84 10.56
C GLY A 119 -14.50 3.00 9.71
N VAL A 120 -13.20 3.30 9.79
CA VAL A 120 -12.57 4.30 8.93
C VAL A 120 -12.62 3.87 7.46
N LEU A 121 -12.37 2.59 7.15
CA LEU A 121 -12.47 2.08 5.78
C LEU A 121 -13.88 2.28 5.21
N LEU A 122 -14.91 1.88 5.95
CA LEU A 122 -16.31 2.05 5.53
C LEU A 122 -16.69 3.53 5.41
N GLY A 123 -16.19 4.38 6.31
CA GLY A 123 -16.38 5.83 6.24
C GLY A 123 -15.73 6.44 4.99
N LEU A 124 -14.52 6.03 4.64
CA LEU A 124 -13.81 6.51 3.45
C LEU A 124 -14.49 6.05 2.16
N VAL A 125 -14.83 4.76 2.06
CA VAL A 125 -15.46 4.22 0.85
C VAL A 125 -16.90 4.71 0.73
N GLY A 126 -17.71 4.51 1.78
CA GLY A 126 -19.13 4.91 1.80
C GLY A 126 -19.30 6.41 1.72
N GLY A 127 -18.53 7.18 2.50
CA GLY A 127 -18.51 8.64 2.44
C GLY A 127 -18.00 9.17 1.10
N GLY A 128 -16.97 8.54 0.52
CA GLY A 128 -16.47 8.91 -0.80
C GLY A 128 -17.50 8.69 -1.91
N TYR A 129 -18.26 7.59 -1.87
CA TYR A 129 -19.37 7.36 -2.80
C TYR A 129 -20.56 8.30 -2.56
N ALA A 130 -20.89 8.59 -1.29
CA ALA A 130 -21.94 9.56 -0.96
C ALA A 130 -21.59 10.97 -1.45
N LEU A 131 -20.34 11.41 -1.25
CA LEU A 131 -19.83 12.68 -1.75
C LEU A 131 -19.86 12.72 -3.28
N LYS A 132 -19.40 11.65 -3.92
CA LYS A 132 -19.44 11.55 -5.38
C LYS A 132 -20.87 11.72 -5.91
N ARG A 133 -21.84 11.02 -5.32
CA ARG A 133 -23.25 11.15 -5.70
C ARG A 133 -23.75 12.58 -5.57
N TRP A 134 -23.39 13.28 -4.49
CA TRP A 134 -23.78 14.68 -4.29
C TRP A 134 -23.15 15.65 -5.30
N LEU A 135 -21.98 15.32 -5.85
CA LEU A 135 -21.30 16.14 -6.86
C LEU A 135 -21.75 15.87 -8.30
N ASP A 136 -22.27 14.66 -8.55
CA ASP A 136 -22.75 14.23 -9.87
C ASP A 136 -24.26 14.56 -10.09
N ASP A 137 -25.00 14.93 -9.04
CA ASP A 137 -26.38 15.44 -9.06
C ASP A 137 -26.42 16.97 -9.28
#